data_AF-A0A931RVN3-F1
#
_entry.id   AF-A0A931RVN3-F1
#
_cell.length_a   1.000
_cell.length_b   1.000
_cell.length_c   1.000
_cell.angle_alpha   90.00
_cell.angle_beta   90.00
_cell.angle_gamma   90.00
#
_symmetry.space_group_name_H-M   'P 1'
#
loop_
_entity.id
_entity.type
_entity.pdbx_description
1 polymer ?
#
loop_
_entity_poly.entity_id
_entity_poly.type
_entity_poly.pdbx_seq_one_letter_code
_entity_poly.pdbx_strand_id
1 'polypeptide(L)'
;MGLWKFSDRVTIEQLIELAKKAADNPKYLQVYIRKCSKDQYGIGFTYDYSDREPTEGQNKEYMDPVMDSLKKQFGNDLVGWDIASPTWIIK
;
A
#
# COMPACT_ATOMS: atom_id res chain seq x y z
N MET A 1 6.61 6.07 -2.96
CA MET A 1 6.37 4.61 -2.81
C MET A 1 5.72 4.34 -1.48
N GLY A 2 4.95 3.26 -1.32
CA GLY A 2 4.32 2.92 -0.06
C GLY A 2 4.28 1.44 0.24
N LEU A 3 3.87 1.13 1.47
CA LEU A 3 3.80 -0.22 2.01
C LEU A 3 2.64 -0.32 2.98
N TRP A 4 1.74 -1.28 2.77
CA TRP A 4 0.76 -1.71 3.76
C TRP A 4 1.29 -2.96 4.46
N LYS A 5 1.29 -3.00 5.79
CA LYS A 5 1.82 -4.12 6.59
C LYS A 5 0.67 -4.85 7.27
N PHE A 6 0.73 -6.17 7.22
CA PHE A 6 -0.27 -7.08 7.75
C PHE A 6 0.38 -8.09 8.70
N SER A 7 -0.37 -8.54 9.71
CA SER A 7 0.02 -9.70 10.51
C SER A 7 0.07 -10.95 9.63
N ASP A 8 0.84 -11.96 10.04
CA ASP A 8 0.89 -13.27 9.39
C ASP A 8 -0.41 -14.10 9.53
N ARG A 9 -1.39 -13.60 10.31
CA ARG A 9 -2.74 -14.17 10.37
C ARG A 9 -3.55 -13.90 9.10
N VAL A 10 -3.21 -12.85 8.34
CA VAL A 10 -3.79 -12.61 7.01
C VAL A 10 -3.15 -13.57 6.02
N THR A 11 -3.95 -14.38 5.36
CA THR A 11 -3.41 -15.41 4.47
C THR A 11 -2.82 -14.78 3.21
N ILE A 12 -1.88 -15.49 2.58
CA ILE A 12 -1.25 -15.00 1.35
C ILE A 12 -2.28 -14.82 0.23
N GLU A 13 -3.33 -15.65 0.18
CA GLU A 13 -4.42 -15.54 -0.80
C GLU A 13 -5.21 -14.24 -0.63
N GLN A 14 -5.51 -13.84 0.62
CA GLN A 14 -6.19 -12.58 0.90
C GLN A 14 -5.32 -11.38 0.48
N LEU A 15 -4.01 -11.46 0.73
CA LEU A 15 -3.06 -10.43 0.30
C LEU A 15 -2.94 -10.37 -1.23
N ILE A 16 -2.95 -11.51 -1.92
CA ILE A 16 -2.95 -11.58 -3.39
C ILE A 16 -4.22 -10.95 -3.96
N GLU A 17 -5.39 -11.25 -3.39
CA GLU A 17 -6.65 -10.67 -3.85
C GLU A 17 -6.64 -9.14 -3.68
N LEU A 18 -6.19 -8.65 -2.52
CA LEU A 18 -6.06 -7.22 -2.27
C LEU A 18 -5.05 -6.56 -3.22
N ALA A 19 -3.89 -7.19 -3.45
CA ALA A 19 -2.87 -6.68 -4.35
C ALA A 19 -3.37 -6.59 -5.80
N LYS A 20 -4.15 -7.58 -6.26
CA LYS A 20 -4.79 -7.56 -7.58
C LYS A 20 -5.80 -6.41 -7.70
N LYS A 21 -6.68 -6.25 -6.70
CA LYS A 21 -7.63 -5.12 -6.65
C LYS A 21 -6.93 -3.75 -6.66
N ALA A 22 -5.80 -3.63 -5.98
CA ALA A 22 -4.99 -2.41 -6.02
C ALA A 22 -4.40 -2.18 -7.42
N ALA A 23 -3.89 -3.25 -8.06
CA ALA A 23 -3.31 -3.18 -9.41
C ALA A 23 -4.33 -2.87 -10.52
N ASP A 24 -5.64 -3.09 -10.28
CA ASP A 24 -6.69 -2.67 -11.22
C ASP A 24 -6.80 -1.14 -11.33
N ASN A 25 -6.30 -0.39 -10.34
CA ASN A 25 -6.24 1.06 -10.42
C ASN A 25 -4.95 1.50 -11.14
N PRO A 26 -5.05 2.20 -12.30
CA PRO A 26 -3.91 2.55 -13.13
C PRO A 26 -2.91 3.51 -12.46
N LYS A 27 -3.30 4.16 -11.36
CA LYS A 27 -2.38 4.98 -10.55
C LYS A 27 -1.37 4.13 -9.80
N TYR A 28 -1.60 2.84 -9.58
CA TYR A 28 -0.59 1.95 -9.02
C TYR A 28 0.31 1.44 -10.14
N LEU A 29 1.50 2.02 -10.24
CA LEU A 29 2.50 1.66 -11.26
C LEU A 29 3.12 0.28 -11.00
N GLN A 30 3.25 -0.08 -9.73
CA GLN A 30 3.77 -1.37 -9.28
C GLN A 30 3.04 -1.78 -8.01
N VAL A 31 2.72 -3.07 -7.89
CA VAL A 31 2.19 -3.68 -6.67
C VAL A 31 2.86 -5.03 -6.48
N TYR A 32 3.37 -5.30 -5.28
CA TYR A 32 4.06 -6.55 -4.96
C TYR A 32 3.84 -6.94 -3.51
N ILE A 33 3.96 -8.23 -3.21
CA ILE A 33 3.89 -8.75 -1.84
C ILE A 33 5.30 -9.14 -1.41
N ARG A 34 5.68 -8.77 -0.19
CA ARG A 34 6.94 -9.20 0.43
C ARG A 34 6.76 -9.56 1.89
N LYS A 35 7.68 -10.38 2.41
CA LYS A 35 7.82 -10.56 3.85
C LYS A 35 8.48 -9.30 4.44
N CYS A 36 7.91 -8.74 5.51
CA CYS A 36 8.40 -7.52 6.15
C CYS A 36 9.16 -7.80 7.44
N SER A 37 8.69 -8.76 8.23
CA SER A 37 9.34 -9.24 9.45
C SER A 37 9.01 -10.72 9.66
N LYS A 38 9.40 -11.30 10.80
CA LYS A 38 9.16 -12.72 11.10
C LYS A 38 7.67 -13.09 10.95
N ASP A 39 6.80 -12.21 11.45
CA ASP A 39 5.36 -12.44 11.62
C ASP A 39 4.52 -11.39 10.87
N GLN A 40 5.09 -10.78 9.82
CA GLN A 40 4.41 -9.76 9.01
C GLN A 40 4.71 -9.89 7.52
N TYR A 41 3.66 -9.72 6.73
CA TYR A 41 3.75 -9.50 5.28
C TYR A 41 3.39 -8.06 4.95
N GLY A 42 3.77 -7.60 3.77
CA GLY A 42 3.35 -6.31 3.29
C GLY A 42 3.14 -6.24 1.79
N ILE A 43 2.17 -5.43 1.41
CA ILE A 43 1.90 -5.06 0.03
C ILE A 43 2.64 -3.75 -0.24
N GLY A 44 3.73 -3.84 -0.99
CA GLY A 44 4.48 -2.69 -1.45
C GLY A 44 3.91 -2.18 -2.76
N PHE A 45 3.94 -0.86 -2.96
CA PHE A 45 3.45 -0.26 -4.18
C PHE A 45 4.18 1.02 -4.54
N THR A 46 4.10 1.37 -5.83
CA THR A 46 4.41 2.71 -6.32
C THR A 46 3.16 3.33 -6.87
N TYR A 47 2.88 4.56 -6.46
CA TYR A 47 1.73 5.33 -6.88
C TYR A 47 2.16 6.49 -7.76
N ASP A 48 1.45 6.71 -8.85
CA ASP A 48 1.68 7.77 -9.81
C ASP A 48 1.09 9.10 -9.32
N TYR A 49 1.97 10.09 -9.14
CA TYR A 49 1.64 11.46 -8.78
C TYR A 49 1.98 12.45 -9.91
N SER A 50 2.28 11.98 -11.13
CA SER A 50 2.72 12.84 -12.24
C SER A 50 1.72 13.91 -12.66
N ASP A 51 0.44 13.75 -12.32
CA ASP A 51 -0.62 14.71 -12.62
C ASP A 51 -0.68 15.89 -11.65
N ARG A 52 0.18 15.93 -10.61
CA ARG A 52 0.17 16.97 -9.58
C ARG A 52 1.58 17.32 -9.12
N GLU A 53 1.82 18.57 -8.77
CA GLU A 53 3.05 18.92 -8.04
C GLU A 53 3.00 18.30 -6.63
N PRO A 54 4.12 17.73 -6.13
CA PRO A 54 4.18 17.21 -4.77
C PRO A 54 3.88 18.31 -3.74
N THR A 55 2.77 18.20 -3.02
CA THR A 55 2.44 19.12 -1.92
C THR A 55 2.54 18.40 -0.58
N GLU A 56 2.83 19.17 0.48
CA GLU A 56 2.74 18.65 1.85
C GLU A 56 1.31 18.11 2.09
N GLY A 57 1.21 16.84 2.49
CA GLY A 57 -0.07 16.21 2.84
C GLY A 57 -0.78 15.46 1.71
N GLN A 58 -0.33 15.51 0.45
CA GLN A 58 -0.92 14.71 -0.64
C GLN A 58 -0.99 13.21 -0.36
N ASN A 59 0.03 12.69 0.35
CA ASN A 59 0.05 11.31 0.79
C ASN A 59 -1.15 10.98 1.70
N LYS A 60 -1.60 11.93 2.53
CA LYS A 60 -2.75 11.75 3.43
C LYS A 60 -4.07 11.71 2.66
N GLU A 61 -4.28 12.62 1.70
CA GLU A 61 -5.54 12.66 0.92
C GLU A 61 -5.85 11.34 0.21
N TYR A 62 -4.82 10.71 -0.34
CA TYR A 62 -4.95 9.41 -0.98
C TYR A 62 -4.95 8.26 0.04
N MET A 63 -4.14 8.35 1.11
CA MET A 63 -4.07 7.28 2.09
C MET A 63 -5.28 7.15 2.97
N ASP A 64 -5.84 8.25 3.46
CA ASP A 64 -6.86 8.20 4.50
C ASP A 64 -8.06 7.33 4.04
N PRO A 65 -8.57 7.46 2.80
CA PRO A 65 -9.62 6.57 2.28
C PRO A 65 -9.18 5.10 2.16
N VAL A 66 -7.95 4.86 1.68
CA VAL A 66 -7.41 3.50 1.50
C VAL A 66 -7.23 2.83 2.85
N MET A 67 -6.63 3.53 3.80
CA MET A 67 -6.38 3.06 5.15
C MET A 67 -7.68 2.80 5.90
N ASP A 68 -8.69 3.63 5.73
CA ASP A 68 -10.03 3.38 6.31
C ASP A 68 -10.67 2.12 5.73
N SER A 69 -10.54 1.89 4.42
CA SER A 69 -11.00 0.65 3.79
C SER A 69 -10.26 -0.57 4.33
N LEU A 70 -8.94 -0.51 4.42
CA LEU A 70 -8.10 -1.59 4.93
C LEU A 70 -8.37 -1.87 6.42
N LYS A 71 -8.56 -0.83 7.24
CA LYS A 71 -8.93 -1.00 8.66
C LYS A 71 -10.29 -1.64 8.81
N LYS A 72 -11.27 -1.29 7.98
CA LYS A 72 -12.59 -1.95 7.98
C LYS A 72 -12.49 -3.42 7.61
N GLN A 73 -11.62 -3.76 6.66
CA GLN A 73 -11.49 -5.13 6.17
C GLN A 73 -10.64 -6.03 7.09
N PHE A 74 -9.52 -5.53 7.61
CA PHE A 74 -8.52 -6.33 8.34
C PHE A 74 -8.41 -5.97 9.83
N GLY A 75 -9.01 -4.87 10.28
CA GLY A 75 -9.00 -4.47 11.69
C GLY A 75 -7.59 -4.39 12.27
N ASN A 76 -7.38 -5.13 13.36
CA ASN A 76 -6.09 -5.20 14.08
C ASN A 76 -5.00 -5.97 13.32
N ASP A 77 -5.36 -6.68 12.25
CA ASP A 77 -4.38 -7.39 11.41
C ASP A 77 -3.74 -6.48 10.36
N LEU A 78 -4.25 -5.25 10.18
CA LEU A 78 -3.51 -4.16 9.54
C LEU A 78 -2.57 -3.53 10.59
N VAL A 79 -1.34 -4.00 10.64
CA VAL A 79 -0.38 -3.66 11.71
C VAL A 79 0.40 -2.38 11.45
N GLY A 80 0.31 -1.81 10.24
CA GLY A 80 0.90 -0.52 9.95
C GLY A 80 0.97 -0.20 8.47
N TRP A 81 1.48 1.00 8.16
CA TRP A 81 1.71 1.46 6.81
C TRP A 81 2.87 2.44 6.79
N ASP A 82 3.48 2.62 5.63
CA ASP A 82 4.56 3.57 5.40
C ASP A 82 4.46 4.14 4.00
N ILE A 83 4.75 5.43 3.84
CA ILE A 83 4.87 6.10 2.54
C ILE A 83 6.12 6.94 2.55
N ALA A 84 6.99 6.59 1.62
CA ALA A 84 8.11 7.43 1.27
C ALA A 84 7.62 8.71 0.57
N SER A 85 8.37 9.79 0.81
CA SER A 85 8.39 11.01 -0.01
C SER A 85 8.45 10.69 -1.52
N PRO A 86 8.19 11.69 -2.39
CA PRO A 86 8.20 11.50 -3.84
C PRO A 86 9.41 10.69 -4.28
N THR A 87 9.15 9.60 -5.01
CA THR A 87 10.17 8.65 -5.41
C THR A 87 10.30 8.70 -6.92
N TRP A 88 11.49 9.02 -7.43
CA TRP A 88 11.79 8.94 -8.84
C TRP A 88 12.16 7.49 -9.20
N ILE A 89 11.36 6.84 -10.03
CA ILE A 89 11.70 5.53 -10.58
C ILE A 89 12.61 5.76 -11.78
N ILE A 90 13.87 5.31 -11.68
CA ILE A 90 14.82 5.26 -12.79
C ILE A 90 14.84 3.82 -13.32
N LYS A 91 14.67 3.66 -14.63
CA LYS A 91 14.66 2.36 -15.33
C LYS A 91 16.03 2.02 -15.90
#